data_AF-A0A836VGB4-F1
#
_entry.id   AF-A0A836VGB4-F1
#
_cell.length_a   1.000
_cell.length_b   1.000
_cell.length_c   1.000
_cell.angle_alpha   90.00
_cell.angle_beta   90.00
_cell.angle_gamma   90.00
#
_symmetry.space_group_name_H-M   'P 1'
#
loop_
_entity.id
_entity.type
_entity.pdbx_description
1 polymer ?
#
loop_
_entity_poly.entity_id
_entity_poly.type
_entity_poly.pdbx_seq_one_letter_code
_entity_poly.pdbx_strand_id
1 'polypeptide(L)'
;MKTLTTEWDNFPYWSPSGELILFTRQKSDDRDFDVFTIRPDGTDLRQLTTTPGSDGHATWTADGESIFFMSSRNGFKDEAALYDFSPQPYAQVFIMNADGSDVRQLTDSRWEDSMPVFVPDNEEG
;
A
#
# COMPACT_ATOMS: atom_id res chain seq x y z
N MET A 1 -7.20 -7.13 -24.82
CA MET A 1 -6.57 -7.10 -23.48
C MET A 1 -5.45 -6.08 -23.54
N LYS A 2 -5.38 -5.14 -22.60
CA LYS A 2 -4.33 -4.11 -22.54
C LYS A 2 -3.44 -4.40 -21.33
N THR A 3 -2.13 -4.42 -21.56
CA THR A 3 -1.11 -4.52 -20.50
C THR A 3 -0.65 -3.10 -20.17
N LEU A 4 -0.71 -2.72 -18.89
CA LEU A 4 -0.28 -1.39 -18.44
C LEU A 4 1.19 -1.38 -18.01
N THR A 5 1.67 -2.48 -17.44
CA THR A 5 3.00 -2.64 -16.86
C THR A 5 3.50 -4.08 -17.06
N THR A 6 4.81 -4.28 -16.97
CA THR A 6 5.46 -5.60 -17.16
C THR A 6 6.32 -6.03 -15.97
N GLU A 7 6.27 -5.26 -14.88
CA GLU A 7 7.05 -5.51 -13.67
C GLU A 7 6.30 -6.47 -12.73
N TRP A 8 6.94 -6.79 -11.61
CA TRP A 8 6.37 -7.61 -10.54
C TRP A 8 5.34 -6.81 -9.72
N ASP A 9 4.14 -6.68 -10.29
CA ASP A 9 3.03 -5.92 -9.74
C ASP A 9 1.96 -6.84 -9.11
N ASN A 10 1.38 -6.43 -7.98
CA ASN A 10 0.28 -7.14 -7.32
C ASN A 10 -0.72 -6.16 -6.65
N PHE A 11 -1.83 -6.70 -6.14
CA PHE A 11 -2.89 -6.00 -5.41
C PHE A 11 -3.44 -4.72 -6.07
N PRO A 12 -3.94 -4.80 -7.33
CA PRO A 12 -4.52 -3.62 -7.97
C PRO A 12 -5.89 -3.26 -7.38
N TYR A 13 -6.11 -1.97 -7.11
CA TYR A 13 -7.37 -1.37 -6.67
C TYR A 13 -7.69 -0.11 -7.48
N TRP A 14 -8.94 0.03 -7.90
CA TRP A 14 -9.42 1.27 -8.50
C TRP A 14 -9.62 2.34 -7.43
N SER A 15 -9.21 3.58 -7.74
CA SER A 15 -9.65 4.74 -6.97
C SER A 15 -11.18 4.88 -7.03
N PRO A 16 -11.86 5.41 -6.00
CA PRO A 16 -13.32 5.59 -6.02
C PRO A 16 -13.85 6.38 -7.23
N SER A 17 -13.08 7.36 -7.72
CA SER A 17 -13.40 8.13 -8.93
C SER A 17 -13.22 7.37 -10.25
N GLY A 18 -12.52 6.23 -10.23
CA GLY A 18 -12.12 5.48 -11.41
C GLY A 18 -10.98 6.11 -12.23
N GLU A 19 -10.33 7.16 -11.74
CA GLU A 19 -9.26 7.85 -12.49
C GLU A 19 -7.88 7.20 -12.37
N LEU A 20 -7.64 6.47 -11.28
CA LEU A 20 -6.36 5.85 -10.96
C LEU A 20 -6.54 4.38 -10.58
N ILE A 21 -5.49 3.61 -10.83
CA ILE A 21 -5.28 2.25 -10.33
C ILE A 21 -4.11 2.33 -9.35
N LEU A 22 -4.39 2.01 -8.09
CA LEU A 22 -3.42 1.77 -7.02
C LEU A 22 -2.91 0.34 -7.12
N PHE A 23 -1.62 0.11 -6.95
CA PHE A 23 -1.04 -1.23 -6.94
C PHE A 23 0.29 -1.20 -6.19
N THR A 24 0.86 -2.37 -5.94
CA THR A 24 2.18 -2.50 -5.32
C THR A 24 3.14 -3.17 -6.30
N ARG A 25 4.39 -2.69 -6.30
CA ARG A 25 5.44 -3.17 -7.21
C ARG A 25 6.67 -3.57 -6.41
N GLN A 26 7.21 -4.74 -6.72
CA GLN A 26 8.51 -5.15 -6.19
C GLN A 26 9.63 -4.35 -6.84
N LYS A 27 10.48 -3.75 -6.02
CA LYS A 27 11.75 -3.16 -6.45
C LYS A 27 12.72 -4.27 -6.86
N SER A 28 13.42 -4.05 -7.96
CA SER A 28 14.29 -5.07 -8.58
C SER A 28 15.61 -5.29 -7.83
N ASP A 29 15.99 -4.38 -6.94
CA ASP A 29 17.27 -4.34 -6.24
C ASP A 29 17.22 -4.92 -4.81
N ASP A 30 16.13 -4.71 -4.07
CA ASP A 30 16.03 -5.09 -2.64
C ASP A 30 14.86 -6.02 -2.29
N ARG A 31 14.03 -6.40 -3.28
CA ARG A 31 12.80 -7.21 -3.12
C ARG A 31 11.70 -6.59 -2.27
N ASP A 32 11.88 -5.36 -1.77
CA ASP A 32 10.83 -4.63 -1.07
C ASP A 32 9.75 -4.20 -2.06
N PHE A 33 8.52 -4.06 -1.57
CA PHE A 33 7.43 -3.50 -2.36
C PHE A 33 7.28 -2.01 -2.08
N ASP A 34 6.86 -1.27 -3.09
CA ASP A 34 6.44 0.12 -2.97
C ASP A 34 5.02 0.29 -3.52
N VAL A 35 4.33 1.32 -3.06
CA VAL A 35 2.97 1.68 -3.48
C VAL A 35 3.04 2.60 -4.70
N PHE A 36 2.24 2.30 -5.72
CA PHE A 36 2.19 3.03 -6.98
C PHE A 36 0.75 3.35 -7.39
N THR A 37 0.60 4.40 -8.20
CA THR A 37 -0.62 4.67 -8.96
C THR A 37 -0.34 4.81 -10.44
N ILE A 38 -1.31 4.44 -11.28
CA ILE A 38 -1.26 4.63 -12.74
C ILE A 38 -2.65 4.97 -13.28
N ARG A 39 -2.74 5.73 -14.37
CA ARG A 39 -4.01 5.92 -15.08
C ARG A 39 -4.38 4.66 -15.89
N PRO A 40 -5.68 4.41 -16.14
CA PRO A 40 -6.14 3.26 -16.94
C PRO A 40 -5.65 3.25 -18.39
N ASP A 41 -5.27 4.42 -18.90
CA ASP A 41 -4.66 4.57 -20.21
C ASP A 41 -3.16 4.23 -20.22
N GLY A 42 -2.56 3.92 -19.06
CA GLY A 42 -1.15 3.59 -18.88
C GLY A 42 -0.25 4.82 -18.69
N THR A 43 -0.82 6.02 -18.64
CA THR A 43 -0.07 7.25 -18.37
C THR A 43 0.05 7.52 -16.87
N ASP A 44 0.87 8.50 -16.50
CA ASP A 44 0.93 9.03 -15.13
C ASP A 44 1.27 7.97 -14.06
N LEU A 45 2.19 7.05 -14.41
CA LEU A 45 2.76 6.11 -13.44
C LEU A 45 3.55 6.88 -12.38
N ARG A 46 3.16 6.71 -11.12
CA ARG A 46 3.78 7.38 -9.96
C ARG A 46 4.09 6.38 -8.87
N GLN A 47 5.29 6.52 -8.31
CA GLN A 47 5.69 5.87 -7.07
C GLN A 47 5.31 6.78 -5.91
N LEU A 48 4.53 6.28 -4.95
CA LEU A 48 4.05 7.04 -3.80
C LEU A 48 4.92 6.84 -2.56
N THR A 49 5.59 5.70 -2.44
CA THR A 49 6.49 5.37 -1.33
C THR A 49 7.91 5.12 -1.80
N THR A 50 8.90 5.52 -1.00
CA THR A 50 10.33 5.38 -1.31
C THR A 50 11.17 5.06 -0.06
N THR A 51 10.51 4.72 1.05
CA THR A 51 11.19 4.46 2.32
C THR A 51 11.75 3.03 2.34
N PRO A 52 12.90 2.79 2.99
CA PRO A 52 13.39 1.42 3.21
C PRO A 52 12.35 0.56 3.95
N GLY A 53 12.20 -0.69 3.55
CA GLY A 53 11.14 -1.60 4.02
C GLY A 53 10.04 -1.78 2.97
N SER A 54 9.30 -2.89 3.09
CA SER A 54 8.23 -3.21 2.17
C SER A 54 6.94 -2.48 2.55
N ASP A 55 6.39 -1.78 1.57
CA ASP A 55 5.09 -1.11 1.61
C ASP A 55 4.08 -1.88 0.73
N GLY A 56 2.92 -2.21 1.29
CA GLY A 56 2.01 -3.18 0.68
C GLY A 56 0.54 -3.03 1.09
N HIS A 57 -0.31 -3.89 0.54
CA HIS A 57 -1.73 -4.02 0.91
C HIS A 57 -2.49 -2.68 0.93
N ALA A 58 -2.20 -1.83 -0.06
CA ALA A 58 -2.72 -0.48 -0.10
C ALA A 58 -4.19 -0.43 -0.56
N THR A 59 -5.00 0.45 0.04
CA THR A 59 -6.40 0.67 -0.33
C THR A 59 -6.79 2.15 -0.18
N TRP A 60 -7.79 2.58 -0.93
CA TRP A 60 -8.32 3.95 -0.87
C TRP A 60 -9.31 4.13 0.28
N THR A 61 -9.39 5.34 0.82
CA THR A 61 -10.59 5.82 1.53
C THR A 61 -11.76 6.00 0.56
N ALA A 62 -13.01 6.02 1.03
CA ALA A 62 -14.17 6.15 0.12
C ALA A 62 -14.23 7.47 -0.64
N ASP A 63 -13.70 8.55 -0.07
CA ASP A 63 -13.58 9.84 -0.74
C ASP A 63 -12.43 9.87 -1.77
N GLY A 64 -11.52 8.90 -1.73
CA GLY A 64 -10.33 8.83 -2.57
C GLY A 64 -9.26 9.86 -2.21
N GLU A 65 -9.38 10.56 -1.08
CA GLU A 65 -8.43 11.60 -0.66
C GLU A 65 -7.18 11.00 0.01
N SER A 66 -7.31 9.80 0.58
CA SER A 66 -6.25 9.12 1.31
C SER A 66 -6.10 7.66 0.91
N ILE A 67 -4.93 7.11 1.23
CA ILE A 67 -4.56 5.71 1.00
C ILE A 67 -4.10 5.12 2.32
N PHE A 68 -4.75 4.04 2.77
CA PHE A 68 -4.20 3.18 3.81
C PHE A 68 -3.23 2.19 3.19
N PHE A 69 -2.15 1.89 3.89
CA PHE A 69 -1.20 0.89 3.46
C PHE A 69 -0.45 0.30 4.65
N MET A 70 0.17 -0.85 4.44
CA MET A 70 1.01 -1.53 5.40
C MET A 70 2.46 -1.15 5.14
N SER A 71 3.26 -0.88 6.19
CA SER A 71 4.70 -0.60 6.04
C SER A 71 5.58 -1.24 7.11
N SER A 72 6.66 -1.89 6.67
CA SER A 72 7.69 -2.46 7.56
C SER A 72 8.83 -1.48 7.89
N ARG A 73 8.70 -0.20 7.54
CA ARG A 73 9.78 0.82 7.66
C ARG A 73 10.33 1.03 9.07
N ASN A 74 9.57 0.63 10.09
CA ASN A 74 9.95 0.76 11.50
C ASN A 74 10.55 -0.53 12.09
N GLY A 75 10.77 -1.55 11.26
CA GLY A 75 11.34 -2.83 11.67
C GLY A 75 10.41 -3.69 12.51
N PHE A 76 10.91 -4.88 12.85
CA PHE A 76 10.21 -5.87 13.68
C PHE A 76 10.28 -5.46 15.15
N LYS A 77 9.13 -5.35 15.82
CA LYS A 77 9.06 -5.00 17.25
C LYS A 77 9.31 -6.22 18.13
N ASP A 78 8.27 -7.01 18.40
CA ASP A 78 8.33 -8.11 19.37
C ASP A 78 8.13 -9.51 18.74
N GLU A 79 7.68 -9.59 17.48
CA GLU A 79 7.51 -10.87 16.78
C GLU A 79 8.79 -11.22 16.00
N ALA A 80 9.47 -12.27 16.44
CA ALA A 80 10.63 -12.79 15.72
C ALA A 80 10.16 -13.37 14.39
N ALA A 81 10.78 -12.94 13.28
CA ALA A 81 10.66 -13.65 12.01
C ALA A 81 11.03 -15.12 12.25
N LEU A 82 10.03 -16.00 12.25
CA LEU A 82 10.25 -17.41 12.51
C LEU A 82 11.10 -18.06 11.41
N TYR A 83 11.21 -17.40 10.23
CA TYR A 83 11.99 -17.85 9.08
C TYR A 83 12.54 -16.67 8.26
N ASP A 84 13.76 -16.83 7.71
CA ASP A 84 14.51 -15.85 6.86
C ASP A 84 13.87 -15.55 5.49
N PHE A 85 12.58 -15.88 5.29
CA PHE A 85 11.87 -15.72 4.02
C PHE A 85 10.38 -15.41 4.21
N SER A 86 9.97 -14.74 5.30
CA SER A 86 8.58 -14.30 5.42
C SER A 86 8.27 -13.33 4.27
N PRO A 87 7.41 -13.71 3.30
CA PRO A 87 7.15 -12.89 2.12
C PRO A 87 6.34 -11.62 2.46
N GLN A 88 5.83 -11.53 3.68
CA GLN A 88 5.07 -10.40 4.21
C GLN A 88 5.66 -10.09 5.59
N PRO A 89 6.59 -9.13 5.70
CA PRO A 89 7.17 -8.76 6.98
C PRO A 89 6.10 -8.10 7.87
N TYR A 90 6.15 -8.38 9.18
CA TYR A 90 5.31 -7.72 10.18
C TYR A 90 5.39 -6.19 10.05
N ALA A 91 4.25 -5.55 9.91
CA ALA A 91 4.18 -4.13 9.60
C ALA A 91 3.07 -3.45 10.40
N GLN A 92 3.08 -2.12 10.33
CA GLN A 92 2.03 -1.29 10.92
C GLN A 92 1.19 -0.69 9.80
N VAL A 93 -0.05 -0.31 10.13
CA VAL A 93 -0.91 0.42 9.21
C VAL A 93 -0.50 1.88 9.23
N PHE A 94 -0.31 2.42 8.04
CA PHE A 94 -0.08 3.83 7.76
C PHE A 94 -1.21 4.35 6.88
N ILE A 95 -1.27 5.67 6.81
CA ILE A 95 -2.12 6.39 5.88
C ILE A 95 -1.35 7.58 5.32
N MET A 96 -1.61 7.91 4.08
CA MET A 96 -1.06 9.07 3.37
C MET A 96 -2.12 9.70 2.49
N ASN A 97 -1.90 10.92 2.04
CA ASN A 97 -2.70 11.54 1.00
C ASN A 97 -2.59 10.76 -0.32
N ALA A 98 -3.58 10.91 -1.19
CA ALA A 98 -3.63 10.30 -2.52
C ALA A 98 -2.39 10.56 -3.40
N ASP A 99 -1.67 11.65 -3.15
CA ASP A 99 -0.45 12.04 -3.86
C ASP A 99 0.85 11.52 -3.24
N GLY A 100 0.75 10.74 -2.15
CA GLY A 100 1.88 10.19 -1.39
C GLY A 100 2.42 11.10 -0.29
N SER A 101 1.85 12.29 -0.09
CA SER A 101 2.24 13.21 0.98
C SER A 101 1.58 12.88 2.33
N ASP A 102 2.03 13.54 3.40
CA ASP A 102 1.47 13.45 4.76
C ASP A 102 1.34 12.02 5.31
N VAL A 103 2.41 11.24 5.16
CA VAL A 103 2.46 9.87 5.66
C VAL A 103 2.45 9.85 7.19
N ARG A 104 1.45 9.19 7.78
CA ARG A 104 1.30 9.01 9.23
C ARG A 104 1.04 7.55 9.60
N GLN A 105 1.61 7.12 10.72
CA GLN A 105 1.36 5.80 11.29
C GLN A 105 0.03 5.80 12.08
N LEU A 106 -0.76 4.74 11.93
CA LEU A 106 -2.05 4.57 12.61
C LEU A 106 -2.02 3.54 13.73
N THR A 107 -1.29 2.45 13.53
CA THR A 107 -1.16 1.40 14.53
C THR A 107 0.23 1.43 15.13
N ASP A 108 0.31 1.20 16.43
CA ASP A 108 1.55 0.95 17.14
C ASP A 108 1.30 -0.19 18.12
N SER A 109 1.34 -1.41 17.60
CA SER A 109 1.09 -2.61 18.38
C SER A 109 2.33 -3.52 18.41
N ARG A 110 2.29 -4.52 19.32
CA ARG A 110 3.32 -5.55 19.41
C ARG A 110 3.21 -6.62 18.31
N TRP A 111 2.12 -6.61 17.55
CA TRP A 111 1.75 -7.63 16.57
C TRP A 111 1.64 -7.03 15.17
N GLU A 112 1.47 -7.88 14.17
CA GLU A 112 1.13 -7.44 12.81
C GLU A 112 -0.25 -6.79 12.77
N ASP A 113 -0.32 -5.61 12.19
CA ASP A 113 -1.56 -4.99 11.75
C ASP A 113 -1.50 -4.84 10.23
N SER A 114 -2.30 -5.61 9.50
CA SER A 114 -2.24 -5.69 8.03
C SER A 114 -3.61 -5.69 7.35
N MET A 115 -3.57 -5.55 6.02
CA MET A 115 -4.74 -5.54 5.14
C MET A 115 -5.85 -4.57 5.58
N PRO A 116 -5.55 -3.26 5.69
CA PRO A 116 -6.59 -2.28 5.97
C PRO A 116 -7.67 -2.36 4.88
N VAL A 117 -8.93 -2.29 5.30
CA VAL A 117 -10.07 -2.11 4.40
C VAL A 117 -10.86 -0.91 4.91
N PHE A 118 -11.19 0.00 3.99
CA PHE A 118 -12.13 1.05 4.31
C PHE A 118 -13.56 0.49 4.21
N VAL A 119 -14.35 0.68 5.26
CA VAL A 119 -15.78 0.38 5.27
C VAL A 119 -16.51 1.70 5.53
N PRO A 120 -17.35 2.19 4.61
CA PRO A 120 -18.14 3.40 4.87
C PRO A 120 -19.14 3.14 5.99
N ASP A 121 -19.36 4.14 6.84
CA ASP A 121 -20.51 4.12 7.74
C ASP A 121 -21.78 4.29 6.91
N ASN A 122 -22.62 3.25 6.88
CA ASN A 122 -23.96 3.35 6.33
C ASN A 122 -24.86 4.00 7.39
N GLU A 123 -24.76 5.31 7.59
CA GLU A 123 -25.86 6.04 8.21
C GLU A 123 -26.98 6.16 7.17
N GLU A 124 -27.85 5.14 7.14
CA GLU A 124 -29.16 5.24 6.51
C GLU A 124 -29.98 6.33 7.22
N GLY A 125 -30.29 7.40 6.50
CA GLY A 125 -31.31 8.39 6.88
C GLY A 125 -32.71 7.97 6.44
#